data_AF-A0A6C1RTZ1-F1
#
_entry.id   AF-A0A6C1RTZ1-F1
#
_cell.length_a   1.000
_cell.length_b   1.000
_cell.length_c   1.000
_cell.angle_alpha   90.00
_cell.angle_beta   90.00
_cell.angle_gamma   90.00
#
_symmetry.space_group_name_H-M   'P 1'
#
loop_
_entity.id
_entity.type
_entity.pdbx_description
1 polymer ?
#
loop_
_entity_poly.entity_id
_entity_poly.type
_entity_poly.pdbx_seq_one_letter_code
_entity_poly.pdbx_strand_id
1 'polypeptide(L)'
;MSEMHDLSQMDEKDARSYVVHCVTELNMQRRRLAERTRERDRWQKRARLAAEAGRDDLKRAAEEKLIDLSVEVETLQSEVRRLQNDAAELIQQLRLQRNAGVAVQFATALADQLEAAARGTPEE
;
A
#
# COMPACT_ATOMS: atom_id res chain seq x y z
N MET A 1 13.18 -5.92 11.14
CA MET A 1 11.99 -5.60 11.94
C MET A 1 11.35 -4.40 11.27
N SER A 2 10.27 -4.59 10.50
CA SER A 2 9.49 -3.45 10.00
C SER A 2 8.80 -2.82 11.20
N GLU A 3 9.01 -1.53 11.43
CA GLU A 3 8.20 -0.75 12.37
C GLU A 3 6.78 -0.76 11.84
N MET A 4 5.97 -1.70 12.33
CA MET A 4 4.54 -1.75 12.10
C MET A 4 3.95 -0.50 12.75
N HIS A 5 3.64 0.51 11.95
CA HIS A 5 3.15 1.77 12.46
C HIS A 5 1.71 1.57 12.94
N ASP A 6 1.55 1.52 14.26
CA ASP A 6 0.26 1.39 14.92
C ASP A 6 -0.54 2.69 14.78
N LEU A 7 -1.68 2.64 14.08
CA LEU A 7 -2.56 3.80 13.93
C LEU A 7 -3.27 4.18 15.24
N SER A 8 -3.22 3.35 16.29
CA SER A 8 -3.96 3.55 17.54
C SER A 8 -3.60 4.86 18.28
N GLN A 9 -2.41 5.39 18.04
CA GLN A 9 -1.93 6.62 18.66
C GLN A 9 -2.15 7.88 17.81
N MET A 10 -2.76 7.73 16.62
CA MET A 10 -3.05 8.83 15.72
C MET A 10 -4.50 9.26 15.83
N ASP A 11 -4.75 10.57 15.64
CA ASP A 11 -6.11 11.03 15.38
C ASP A 11 -6.59 10.53 14.00
N GLU A 12 -7.91 10.55 13.77
CA GLU A 12 -8.49 10.01 12.54
C GLU A 12 -7.97 10.73 11.28
N LYS A 13 -7.67 12.03 11.38
CA LYS A 13 -7.23 12.84 10.24
C LYS A 13 -5.80 12.46 9.84
N ASP A 14 -4.92 12.36 10.81
CA ASP A 14 -3.52 12.00 10.62
C ASP A 14 -3.39 10.54 10.19
N ALA A 15 -4.17 9.63 10.79
CA ALA A 15 -4.23 8.22 10.37
C ALA A 15 -4.66 8.09 8.89
N ARG A 16 -5.70 8.83 8.47
CA ARG A 16 -6.12 8.87 7.05
C ARG A 16 -5.04 9.41 6.14
N SER A 17 -4.41 10.52 6.53
CA SER A 17 -3.33 11.15 5.74
C SER A 17 -2.15 10.19 5.56
N TYR A 18 -1.77 9.49 6.63
CA TYR A 18 -0.72 8.49 6.61
C TYR A 18 -1.05 7.30 5.69
N VAL A 19 -2.25 6.73 5.80
CA VAL A 19 -2.70 5.65 4.90
C VAL A 19 -2.66 6.10 3.43
N VAL A 20 -3.10 7.32 3.13
CA VAL A 20 -3.04 7.89 1.77
C VAL A 20 -1.59 8.01 1.28
N HIS A 21 -0.67 8.43 2.14
CA HIS A 21 0.75 8.48 1.82
C HIS A 21 1.30 7.09 1.45
N CYS A 22 1.05 6.08 2.29
CA CYS A 22 1.50 4.70 2.02
C CYS A 22 0.91 4.13 0.72
N VAL A 23 -0.37 4.37 0.45
CA VAL A 23 -1.02 3.94 -0.81
C VAL A 23 -0.42 4.66 -2.01
N THR A 24 -0.07 5.94 -1.87
CA THR A 24 0.59 6.71 -2.93
C THR A 24 1.97 6.14 -3.23
N GLU A 25 2.76 5.85 -2.19
CA GLU A 25 4.09 5.26 -2.32
C GLU A 25 4.03 3.87 -2.97
N LEU A 26 3.09 3.02 -2.55
CA LEU A 26 2.80 1.75 -3.19
C LEU A 26 2.51 1.91 -4.70
N ASN A 27 1.70 2.89 -5.06
CA ASN A 27 1.37 3.15 -6.46
C ASN A 27 2.57 3.64 -7.27
N MET A 28 3.46 4.45 -6.67
CA MET A 28 4.72 4.84 -7.29
C MET A 28 5.61 3.63 -7.55
N GLN A 29 5.77 2.74 -6.56
CA GLN A 29 6.58 1.53 -6.71
C GLN A 29 6.00 0.56 -7.75
N ARG A 30 4.66 0.43 -7.83
CA ARG A 30 3.99 -0.35 -8.88
C ARG A 30 4.29 0.19 -10.29
N ARG A 31 4.29 1.51 -10.46
CA ARG A 31 4.64 2.13 -11.76
C ARG A 31 6.09 1.86 -12.12
N ARG A 32 7.01 2.07 -11.17
CA ARG A 32 8.43 1.78 -11.36
C ARG A 32 8.67 0.31 -11.73
N LEU A 33 8.02 -0.62 -11.03
CA LEU A 33 8.07 -2.05 -11.34
C LEU A 33 7.59 -2.34 -12.77
N ALA A 34 6.47 -1.75 -13.18
CA ALA A 34 5.94 -1.94 -14.54
C ALA A 34 6.91 -1.41 -15.61
N GLU A 35 7.55 -0.26 -15.36
CA GLU A 35 8.55 0.31 -16.27
C GLU A 35 9.79 -0.57 -16.40
N ARG A 36 10.35 -1.04 -15.28
CA ARG A 36 11.51 -1.95 -15.27
C ARG A 36 11.20 -3.30 -15.88
N THR A 37 10.01 -3.83 -15.66
CA THR A 37 9.55 -5.07 -16.31
C THR A 37 9.52 -4.91 -17.83
N ARG A 38 8.92 -3.81 -18.33
CA ARG A 38 8.91 -3.51 -19.78
C ARG A 38 10.31 -3.32 -20.33
N GLU A 39 11.21 -2.70 -19.58
CA GLU A 39 12.60 -2.54 -19.97
C GLU A 39 13.32 -3.87 -20.09
N ARG A 40 13.19 -4.74 -19.08
CA ARG A 40 13.70 -6.11 -19.11
C ARG A 40 13.18 -6.87 -20.33
N ASP A 41 11.89 -6.79 -20.62
CA ASP A 41 11.30 -7.49 -21.78
C ASP A 41 11.85 -6.96 -23.12
N ARG A 42 12.17 -5.66 -23.21
CA ARG A 42 12.86 -5.10 -24.39
C ARG A 42 14.27 -5.65 -24.53
N TRP A 43 15.03 -5.73 -23.43
CA TRP A 43 16.37 -6.31 -23.45
C TRP A 43 16.36 -7.81 -23.76
N GLN A 44 15.34 -8.54 -23.32
CA GLN A 44 15.15 -9.95 -23.65
C GLN A 44 14.96 -10.14 -25.16
N LYS A 45 14.13 -9.28 -25.78
CA LYS A 45 13.98 -9.26 -27.24
C LYS A 45 15.29 -8.93 -27.95
N ARG A 46 16.07 -7.98 -27.44
CA ARG A 46 17.38 -7.62 -28.01
C ARG A 46 18.38 -8.77 -27.95
N ALA A 47 18.49 -9.46 -26.80
CA ALA A 47 19.36 -10.63 -26.65
C ALA A 47 18.98 -11.73 -27.65
N ARG A 48 17.67 -12.00 -27.80
CA ARG A 48 17.15 -12.97 -28.76
C ARG A 48 17.49 -12.59 -30.21
N LEU A 49 17.25 -11.35 -30.62
CA LEU A 49 17.56 -10.88 -31.97
C LEU A 49 19.06 -10.92 -32.27
N ALA A 50 19.90 -10.57 -31.28
CA ALA A 50 21.36 -10.68 -31.42
C ALA A 50 21.80 -12.14 -31.61
N ALA A 51 21.19 -13.08 -30.87
CA ALA A 51 21.45 -14.51 -31.05
C ALA A 51 21.01 -15.01 -32.43
N GLU A 52 19.82 -14.63 -32.90
CA GLU A 52 19.31 -14.97 -34.23
C GLU A 52 20.20 -14.40 -35.36
N ALA A 53 20.84 -13.26 -35.13
CA ALA A 53 21.78 -12.62 -36.05
C ALA A 53 23.24 -13.09 -35.91
N GLY A 54 23.55 -14.02 -35.00
CA GLY A 54 24.91 -14.50 -34.75
C GLY A 54 25.85 -13.43 -34.17
N ARG A 55 25.31 -12.41 -33.49
CA ARG A 55 26.07 -11.31 -32.85
C ARG A 55 26.28 -11.62 -31.37
N ASP A 56 27.22 -12.50 -31.09
CA ASP A 56 27.47 -13.01 -29.72
C ASP A 56 27.93 -11.93 -28.73
N ASP A 57 28.62 -10.90 -29.21
CA ASP A 57 29.03 -9.72 -28.45
C ASP A 57 27.82 -8.92 -27.94
N LEU A 58 26.89 -8.59 -28.85
CA LEU A 58 25.66 -7.89 -28.52
C LEU A 58 24.72 -8.72 -27.65
N LYS A 59 24.70 -10.04 -27.89
CA LYS A 59 23.95 -10.98 -27.06
C LYS A 59 24.47 -10.94 -25.61
N ARG A 60 25.77 -11.09 -25.39
CA ARG A 60 26.37 -11.05 -24.04
C ARG A 60 26.10 -9.73 -23.32
N ALA A 61 26.28 -8.60 -24.01
CA ALA A 61 25.98 -7.29 -23.42
C ALA A 61 24.50 -7.14 -23.03
N ALA A 62 23.58 -7.68 -23.84
CA ALA A 62 22.16 -7.69 -23.53
C ALA A 62 21.82 -8.63 -22.36
N GLU A 63 22.49 -9.79 -22.26
CA GLU A 63 22.35 -10.75 -21.16
C GLU A 63 22.85 -10.18 -19.83
N GLU A 64 24.00 -9.49 -19.81
CA GLU A 64 24.48 -8.78 -18.62
C GLU A 64 23.44 -7.77 -18.12
N LYS A 65 22.87 -6.97 -19.04
CA LYS A 65 21.83 -6.01 -18.67
C LYS A 65 20.55 -6.66 -18.18
N LEU A 66 20.22 -7.85 -18.70
CA LEU A 66 19.07 -8.62 -18.25
C LEU A 66 19.24 -9.14 -16.83
N ILE A 67 20.46 -9.51 -16.42
CA ILE A 67 20.76 -9.94 -15.05
C ILE A 67 20.44 -8.78 -14.09
N ASP A 68 21.00 -7.59 -14.34
CA ASP A 68 20.75 -6.39 -13.52
C ASP A 68 19.27 -6.07 -13.40
N LEU A 69 18.56 -6.04 -14.54
CA LEU A 69 17.13 -5.72 -14.57
C LEU A 69 16.27 -6.80 -13.91
N SER A 70 16.69 -8.07 -13.97
CA SER A 70 15.95 -9.15 -13.32
C SER A 70 16.05 -9.04 -11.80
N VAL A 71 17.24 -8.74 -11.28
CA VAL A 71 17.45 -8.48 -9.84
C VAL A 71 16.67 -7.25 -9.38
N GLU A 72 16.69 -6.15 -10.14
CA GLU A 72 15.89 -4.95 -9.79
C GLU A 72 14.39 -5.26 -9.80
N VAL A 73 13.89 -5.99 -10.80
CA VAL A 73 12.47 -6.37 -10.89
C VAL A 73 12.06 -7.26 -9.71
N GLU A 74 12.86 -8.27 -9.36
CA GLU A 74 12.56 -9.16 -8.22
C GLU A 74 12.56 -8.41 -6.89
N THR A 75 13.50 -7.48 -6.72
CA THR A 75 13.57 -6.62 -5.53
C THR A 75 12.33 -5.73 -5.43
N LEU A 76 11.98 -5.02 -6.51
CA LEU A 76 10.79 -4.17 -6.57
C LEU A 76 9.49 -4.97 -6.40
N GLN A 77 9.41 -6.19 -6.93
CA GLN A 77 8.26 -7.06 -6.71
C GLN A 77 8.08 -7.40 -5.23
N SER A 78 9.18 -7.70 -4.54
CA SER A 78 9.16 -8.01 -3.11
C SER A 78 8.76 -6.79 -2.28
N GLU A 79 9.29 -5.61 -2.60
CA GLU A 79 8.88 -4.35 -1.97
C GLU A 79 7.41 -4.01 -2.21
N VAL A 80 6.94 -4.14 -3.45
CA VAL A 80 5.53 -3.89 -3.79
C VAL A 80 4.61 -4.85 -3.04
N ARG A 81 4.97 -6.13 -2.88
CA ARG A 81 4.20 -7.09 -2.08
C ARG A 81 4.18 -6.71 -0.61
N ARG A 82 5.32 -6.31 -0.05
CA ARG A 82 5.40 -5.83 1.34
C ARG A 82 4.49 -4.61 1.54
N LEU A 83 4.64 -3.58 0.72
CA LEU A 83 3.82 -2.36 0.79
C LEU A 83 2.33 -2.63 0.57
N GLN A 84 1.96 -3.64 -0.22
CA GLN A 84 0.57 -4.07 -0.38
C GLN A 84 -0.01 -4.63 0.91
N ASN A 85 0.75 -5.49 1.59
CA ASN A 85 0.32 -6.06 2.86
C ASN A 85 0.22 -4.96 3.93
N ASP A 86 1.24 -4.11 4.02
CA ASP A 86 1.28 -2.98 4.96
C ASP A 86 0.08 -2.03 4.72
N ALA A 87 -0.19 -1.66 3.46
CA ALA A 87 -1.34 -0.80 3.13
C ALA A 87 -2.69 -1.47 3.42
N ALA A 88 -2.83 -2.77 3.16
CA ALA A 88 -4.06 -3.50 3.45
C ALA A 88 -4.35 -3.54 4.96
N GLU A 89 -3.32 -3.77 5.76
CA GLU A 89 -3.42 -3.77 7.22
C GLU A 89 -3.81 -2.39 7.76
N LEU A 90 -3.13 -1.32 7.31
CA LEU A 90 -3.45 0.05 7.70
C LEU A 90 -4.89 0.45 7.32
N ILE A 91 -5.37 0.05 6.14
CA ILE A 91 -6.75 0.27 5.71
C ILE A 91 -7.73 -0.46 6.64
N GLN A 92 -7.41 -1.68 7.06
CA GLN A 92 -8.23 -2.45 7.98
C GLN A 92 -8.26 -1.80 9.37
N GLN A 93 -7.12 -1.40 9.91
CA GLN A 93 -7.02 -0.69 11.18
C GLN A 93 -7.86 0.61 11.17
N LEU A 94 -7.74 1.42 10.11
CA LEU A 94 -8.50 2.65 9.96
C LEU A 94 -10.02 2.42 9.92
N ARG A 95 -10.47 1.34 9.27
CA ARG A 95 -11.89 0.95 9.26
C ARG A 95 -12.40 0.60 10.66
N LEU A 96 -11.61 -0.16 11.43
CA LEU A 96 -11.97 -0.54 12.79
C LEU A 96 -12.06 0.67 13.72
N GLN A 97 -11.08 1.57 13.65
CA GLN A 97 -11.09 2.83 14.42
C GLN A 97 -12.32 3.69 14.11
N ARG A 98 -12.65 3.86 12.82
CA ARG A 98 -13.83 4.62 12.42
C ARG A 98 -15.12 4.01 12.96
N ASN A 99 -15.26 2.69 12.89
CA ASN A 99 -16.44 2.00 13.42
C ASN A 99 -16.56 2.15 14.94
N ALA A 100 -15.44 2.06 15.66
CA ALA A 100 -15.40 2.29 17.11
C ALA A 100 -15.79 3.73 17.45
N GLY A 101 -15.26 4.72 16.74
CA GLY A 101 -15.62 6.14 16.91
C GLY A 101 -17.12 6.39 16.70
N VAL A 102 -17.72 5.80 15.66
CA VAL A 102 -19.17 5.90 15.40
C VAL A 102 -20.00 5.25 16.51
N ALA A 103 -19.59 4.09 17.01
CA ALA A 103 -20.28 3.40 18.11
C ALA A 103 -20.27 4.23 19.41
N VAL A 104 -19.13 4.85 19.73
CA VAL A 104 -19.02 5.75 20.90
C VAL A 104 -19.92 6.97 20.74
N GLN A 105 -19.91 7.62 19.57
CA GLN A 105 -20.78 8.78 19.30
C GLN A 105 -22.27 8.42 19.46
N PHE A 106 -22.69 7.25 18.98
CA PHE A 106 -24.05 6.77 19.13
C PHE A 106 -24.42 6.52 20.60
N ALA A 107 -23.52 5.88 21.36
CA ALA A 107 -23.73 5.62 22.78
C ALA A 107 -23.85 6.91 23.60
N THR A 108 -23.01 7.92 23.33
CA THR A 108 -23.09 9.23 23.99
C THR A 108 -24.41 9.93 23.66
N ALA A 109 -24.81 9.97 22.39
CA ALA A 109 -26.07 10.60 21.99
C ALA A 109 -27.30 9.91 22.62
N LEU A 110 -27.27 8.57 22.74
CA LEU A 110 -28.33 7.82 23.41
C LEU A 110 -28.35 8.11 24.91
N ALA A 111 -27.19 8.20 25.58
CA ALA A 111 -27.10 8.56 26.98
C ALA A 111 -27.68 9.97 27.24
N ASP A 112 -27.34 10.95 26.40
CA ASP A 112 -27.88 12.31 26.49
C ASP A 112 -29.42 12.33 26.34
N GLN A 113 -29.97 11.52 25.41
CA GLN A 113 -31.41 11.39 25.22
C GLN A 113 -32.10 10.75 26.44
N LEU A 114 -31.50 9.70 27.03
CA LEU A 114 -32.03 9.05 28.22
C LEU A 114 -32.01 9.98 29.45
N GLU A 115 -30.93 10.75 29.62
CA GLU A 115 -30.86 11.76 30.69
C GLU A 115 -31.89 12.88 30.50
N ALA A 116 -32.07 13.38 29.27
CA ALA A 116 -33.08 14.39 28.99
C ALA A 116 -34.51 13.88 29.27
N ALA A 117 -34.79 12.62 28.94
CA ALA A 117 -36.08 11.97 29.24
C ALA A 117 -36.28 11.81 30.77
N ALA A 118 -35.25 11.42 31.51
CA ALA A 118 -35.31 11.29 32.97
C ALA A 118 -35.50 12.63 33.71
N ARG A 119 -35.04 13.74 33.13
CA ARG A 119 -35.28 15.10 33.67
C ARG A 119 -36.63 15.69 33.25
N GLY A 120 -37.25 15.14 32.20
CA GLY A 120 -38.48 15.63 31.60
C GLY A 120 -39.76 14.95 32.10
N THR A 121 -39.69 14.00 33.03
CA THR A 121 -40.86 13.43 33.72
C THR A 121 -41.22 14.30 34.92
N PRO A 122 -42.23 15.19 34.84
CA PRO A 122 -42.87 15.69 36.04
C PRO A 122 -43.61 14.52 36.69
N GLU A 123 -43.36 14.31 37.99
CA GLU A 123 -44.21 13.48 38.83
C GLU A 123 -45.62 14.12 38.82
N GLU A 124 -46.58 13.47 38.14
CA GLU A 124 -48.02 13.65 38.40
C GLU A 124 -48.49 12.69 39.49
#